data_AF-A0A7J4K738-F1
#
_entry.id   AF-A0A7J4K738-F1
#
_cell.length_a   1.000
_cell.length_b   1.000
_cell.length_c   1.000
_cell.angle_alpha   90.00
_cell.angle_beta   90.00
_cell.angle_gamma   90.00
#
_symmetry.space_group_name_H-M   'P 1'
#
loop_
_entity.id
_entity.type
_entity.pdbx_description
1 polymer ?
#
loop_
_entity_poly.entity_id
_entity_poly.type
_entity_poly.pdbx_seq_one_letter_code
_entity_poly.pdbx_strand_id
1 'polypeptide(L)'
;MNPVPAAHQRHEDTVDLLVERLIHKLHDGNAIVRQNVRYSHNHLNGEIDVLVETKDRWRFYEVKATDLKNNWAKAKEQYKRYCKAYPDREIVGIYVTPTRIRRMQRYHPPSPEELSSRMRKKYARRRMAYASQYASA
;
A
#
# COMPACT_ATOMS: atom_id res chain seq x y z
N MET A 1 23.45 21.87 1.13
CA MET A 1 22.39 20.84 1.21
C MET A 1 21.81 20.88 2.61
N ASN A 2 20.50 21.08 2.76
CA ASN A 2 19.86 21.03 4.08
C ASN A 2 19.64 19.56 4.48
N PRO A 3 20.00 19.13 5.71
CA PRO A 3 19.77 17.76 6.13
C PRO A 3 18.27 17.50 6.19
N VAL A 4 17.85 16.39 5.57
CA VAL A 4 16.49 15.89 5.68
C VAL A 4 16.24 15.52 7.15
N PRO A 5 15.18 16.04 7.79
CA PRO A 5 14.89 15.70 9.18
C PRO A 5 14.68 14.19 9.33
N ALA A 6 15.26 13.56 10.35
CA ALA A 6 15.18 12.11 10.59
C ALA A 6 13.74 11.56 10.72
N ALA A 7 12.75 12.41 10.99
CA ALA A 7 11.34 12.02 10.96
C ALA A 7 10.79 11.85 9.53
N HIS A 8 11.26 12.62 8.57
CA HIS A 8 10.88 12.53 7.15
C HIS A 8 11.46 11.25 6.54
N GLN A 9 12.75 10.98 6.75
CA GLN A 9 13.36 9.73 6.27
C GLN A 9 12.64 8.48 6.77
N ARG A 10 12.30 8.43 8.07
CA ARG A 10 11.55 7.30 8.65
C ARG A 10 10.15 7.13 8.05
N HIS A 11 9.53 8.20 7.58
CA HIS A 11 8.23 8.13 6.91
C HIS A 11 8.38 7.52 5.53
N GLU A 12 9.31 8.01 4.70
CA GLU A 12 9.61 7.46 3.37
C GLU A 12 9.96 5.97 3.45
N ASP A 13 10.86 5.57 4.36
CA ASP A 13 11.24 4.16 4.55
C ASP A 13 10.01 3.28 4.89
N THR A 14 9.03 3.84 5.60
CA THR A 14 7.81 3.14 5.99
C THR A 14 6.85 3.00 4.79
N VAL A 15 6.77 4.02 3.94
CA VAL A 15 5.99 4.00 2.69
C VAL A 15 6.56 2.94 1.75
N ASP A 16 7.87 2.93 1.54
CA ASP A 16 8.55 1.97 0.67
C ASP A 16 8.31 0.52 1.13
N LEU A 17 8.52 0.25 2.42
CA LEU A 17 8.27 -1.08 3.00
C LEU A 17 6.80 -1.50 2.87
N LEU A 18 5.86 -0.56 3.01
CA LEU A 18 4.44 -0.86 2.82
C LEU A 18 4.16 -1.26 1.37
N VAL A 19 4.69 -0.51 0.42
CA VAL A 19 4.44 -0.72 -1.01
C VAL A 19 5.01 -2.05 -1.47
N GLU A 20 6.26 -2.36 -1.10
CA GLU A 20 6.88 -3.66 -1.37
C GLU A 20 5.96 -4.80 -0.91
N ARG A 21 5.43 -4.70 0.31
CA ARG A 21 4.54 -5.72 0.90
C ARG A 21 3.18 -5.79 0.21
N LEU A 22 2.61 -4.65 -0.18
CA LEU A 22 1.32 -4.61 -0.86
C LEU A 22 1.44 -5.24 -2.25
N ILE A 23 2.49 -4.94 -3.00
CA ILE A 23 2.78 -5.58 -4.29
C ILE A 23 2.92 -7.10 -4.12
N HIS A 24 3.63 -7.57 -3.10
CA HIS A 24 3.75 -9.01 -2.82
C HIS A 24 2.44 -9.68 -2.36
N LYS A 25 1.57 -8.99 -1.61
CA LYS A 25 0.32 -9.59 -1.11
C LYS A 25 -0.82 -9.54 -2.12
N LEU A 26 -0.88 -8.49 -2.94
CA LEU A 26 -1.96 -8.23 -3.88
C LEU A 26 -1.71 -8.89 -5.23
N HIS A 27 -1.27 -10.16 -5.23
CA HIS A 27 -1.02 -11.02 -6.40
C HIS A 27 -2.23 -11.25 -7.35
N ASP A 28 -3.31 -10.47 -7.21
CA ASP A 28 -4.33 -10.30 -8.24
C ASP A 28 -3.91 -9.14 -9.14
N GLY A 29 -3.54 -9.44 -10.39
CA GLY A 29 -3.09 -8.47 -11.40
C GLY A 29 -4.10 -7.39 -11.80
N ASN A 30 -5.15 -7.19 -11.01
CA ASN A 30 -6.17 -6.16 -11.15
C ASN A 30 -6.00 -5.03 -10.11
N ALA A 31 -4.98 -5.09 -9.25
CA ALA A 31 -4.69 -4.05 -8.27
C ALA A 31 -3.56 -3.13 -8.76
N ILE A 32 -3.82 -1.83 -8.81
CA ILE A 32 -2.81 -0.80 -9.12
C ILE A 32 -2.36 -0.16 -7.81
N VAL A 33 -1.07 -0.15 -7.54
CA VAL A 33 -0.47 0.49 -6.36
C VAL A 33 0.21 1.78 -6.79
N ARG A 34 -0.15 2.90 -6.15
CA ARG A 34 0.43 4.23 -6.42
C ARG A 34 0.89 4.86 -5.10
N GLN A 35 1.97 5.63 -5.17
CA GLN A 35 2.51 6.39 -4.04
C GLN A 35 2.28 7.89 -4.22
N ASN A 36 2.22 8.64 -3.13
CA ASN A 36 2.17 10.11 -3.10
C ASN A 36 1.14 10.69 -4.08
N VAL A 37 -0.07 10.12 -4.08
CA VAL A 37 -1.11 10.45 -5.04
C VAL A 37 -1.76 11.76 -4.65
N ARG A 38 -1.51 12.79 -5.45
CA ARG A 38 -2.20 14.07 -5.34
C ARG A 38 -3.58 13.99 -6.01
N TYR A 39 -4.58 14.56 -5.36
CA TYR A 39 -5.92 14.67 -5.91
C TYR A 39 -6.47 16.09 -5.77
N SER A 40 -7.30 16.44 -6.75
CA SER A 40 -8.15 17.62 -6.73
C SER A 40 -9.50 17.21 -7.30
N HIS A 41 -10.51 17.05 -6.43
CA HIS A 41 -11.83 16.57 -6.83
C HIS A 41 -12.90 17.10 -5.87
N ASN A 42 -14.09 17.46 -6.36
CA ASN A 42 -15.17 18.06 -5.56
C ASN A 42 -14.70 19.24 -4.70
N HIS A 43 -13.83 20.11 -5.24
CA HIS A 43 -13.21 21.25 -4.54
C HIS A 43 -12.35 20.88 -3.33
N LEU A 44 -12.03 19.59 -3.15
CA LEU A 44 -11.15 19.09 -2.10
C LEU A 44 -9.80 18.73 -2.71
N ASN A 45 -8.74 19.16 -2.03
CA ASN A 45 -7.37 18.90 -2.43
C ASN A 45 -6.67 18.10 -1.33
N GLY A 46 -5.77 17.22 -1.73
CA GLY A 46 -4.94 16.49 -0.79
C GLY A 46 -3.93 15.58 -1.46
N GLU A 47 -3.17 14.89 -0.62
CA GLU A 47 -2.22 13.87 -0.99
C GLU A 47 -2.52 12.60 -0.19
N ILE A 48 -2.22 11.45 -0.79
CA ILE A 48 -2.37 10.11 -0.24
C ILE A 48 -1.00 9.44 -0.30
N ASP A 49 -0.51 8.94 0.84
CA ASP A 49 0.81 8.30 0.89
C ASP A 49 0.86 7.05 0.00
N VAL A 50 -0.11 6.13 0.16
CA VAL A 50 -0.25 4.96 -0.72
C VAL A 50 -1.72 4.69 -1.05
N LEU A 51 -2.02 4.54 -2.34
CA LEU A 51 -3.33 4.15 -2.85
C LEU A 51 -3.24 2.79 -3.54
N VAL A 52 -4.16 1.89 -3.19
CA VAL A 52 -4.37 0.62 -3.90
C VAL A 52 -5.75 0.66 -4.54
N GLU A 53 -5.78 0.65 -5.86
CA GLU A 53 -7.01 0.68 -6.66
C GLU A 53 -7.31 -0.71 -7.18
N THR A 54 -8.52 -1.21 -6.93
CA THR A 54 -9.10 -2.34 -7.67
C THR A 54 -10.34 -1.87 -8.42
N LYS A 55 -10.92 -2.73 -9.26
CA LYS A 55 -12.16 -2.43 -9.99
C LYS A 55 -13.30 -2.03 -9.05
N ASP A 56 -13.39 -2.70 -7.91
CA ASP A 56 -14.54 -2.59 -7.01
C ASP A 56 -14.27 -1.66 -5.82
N ARG A 57 -12.99 -1.45 -5.45
CA ARG A 57 -12.64 -0.82 -4.17
C ARG A 57 -11.32 -0.11 -4.19
N TRP A 58 -11.27 1.02 -3.49
CA TRP A 58 -10.04 1.76 -3.24
C TRP A 58 -9.60 1.59 -1.79
N ARG A 59 -8.34 1.24 -1.58
CA ARG A 59 -7.73 1.18 -0.25
C ARG A 59 -6.74 2.32 -0.12
N PHE A 60 -7.08 3.26 0.76
CA PHE A 60 -6.28 4.41 1.12
C PHE A 60 -5.43 4.05 2.33
N TYR A 61 -4.10 4.12 2.20
CA TYR A 61 -3.17 3.89 3.29
C TYR A 61 -2.53 5.22 3.70
N GLU A 62 -2.86 5.68 4.91
CA GLU A 62 -2.22 6.85 5.52
C GLU A 62 -1.12 6.39 6.46
N VAL A 63 0.12 6.73 6.11
CA VAL A 63 1.34 6.35 6.81
C VAL A 63 1.74 7.48 7.75
N LYS A 64 2.04 7.16 9.02
CA LYS A 64 2.62 8.12 9.96
C LYS A 64 3.86 7.54 10.59
N ALA A 65 4.88 8.38 10.77
CA ALA A 65 6.16 7.97 11.35
C ALA A 65 6.04 7.45 12.80
N THR A 66 5.01 7.89 13.54
CA THR A 66 4.78 7.52 14.94
C THR A 66 3.30 7.27 15.23
N ASP A 67 3.05 6.38 16.19
CA ASP A 67 1.71 6.01 16.66
C ASP A 67 1.29 6.93 17.82
N LEU A 68 1.00 8.18 17.49
CA LEU A 68 0.55 9.20 18.44
C LEU A 68 -0.95 9.45 18.24
N LYS A 69 -1.69 9.72 19.32
CA LYS A 69 -3.14 10.02 19.27
C LYS A 69 -3.49 11.13 18.27
N ASN A 70 -2.64 12.16 18.18
CA ASN A 70 -2.82 13.26 17.23
C ASN A 70 -2.65 12.83 15.77
N ASN A 71 -1.77 11.85 15.51
CA ASN A 71 -1.56 11.32 14.17
C ASN A 71 -2.76 10.50 13.71
N TRP A 72 -3.38 9.75 14.62
CA TRP A 72 -4.63 9.04 14.34
C TRP A 72 -5.78 9.99 14.00
N ALA A 73 -5.95 11.07 14.77
CA ALA A 73 -6.98 12.08 14.50
C ALA A 73 -6.79 12.73 13.12
N LYS A 74 -5.55 13.11 12.78
CA LYS A 74 -5.20 13.65 11.46
C LYS A 74 -5.50 12.65 10.34
N ALA A 75 -5.11 11.39 10.50
CA ALA A 75 -5.40 10.34 9.52
C ALA A 75 -6.90 10.12 9.30
N LYS A 76 -7.70 10.19 10.39
CA LYS A 76 -9.17 10.08 10.31
C LYS A 76 -9.77 11.24 9.52
N GLU A 77 -9.29 12.46 9.72
CA GLU A 77 -9.76 13.62 8.95
C GLU A 77 -9.35 13.56 7.48
N GLN A 78 -8.14 13.07 7.17
CA GLN A 78 -7.71 12.80 5.79
C GLN A 78 -8.60 11.76 5.11
N TYR A 79 -8.92 10.66 5.79
CA TYR A 79 -9.85 9.65 5.29
C TYR A 79 -11.24 10.24 4.99
N LYS A 80 -11.83 10.98 5.95
CA LYS A 80 -13.13 11.64 5.75
C LYS A 80 -13.12 12.59 4.55
N ARG A 81 -12.04 13.37 4.40
CA ARG A 81 -11.88 14.27 3.25
C ARG A 81 -11.84 13.50 1.94
N TYR A 82 -11.13 12.37 1.90
CA TYR A 82 -11.05 11.54 0.70
C TYR A 82 -12.38 10.88 0.34
N CYS A 83 -13.14 10.38 1.32
CA CYS A 83 -14.51 9.89 1.10
C CYS A 83 -15.47 10.97 0.58
N LYS A 84 -15.33 12.21 1.07
CA LYS A 84 -16.11 13.35 0.52
C LYS A 84 -15.68 13.71 -0.89
N ALA A 85 -14.39 13.55 -1.22
CA ALA A 85 -13.89 13.78 -2.56
C ALA A 85 -14.43 12.74 -3.54
N TYR A 86 -14.55 11.47 -3.16
CA TYR A 86 -14.99 10.39 -4.07
C TYR A 86 -16.19 9.61 -3.49
N PRO A 87 -17.39 10.22 -3.45
CA PRO A 87 -18.57 9.62 -2.82
C PRO A 87 -19.12 8.39 -3.56
N ASP A 88 -18.75 8.22 -4.83
CA ASP A 88 -19.12 7.10 -5.70
C ASP A 88 -18.23 5.85 -5.53
N ARG A 89 -17.18 5.94 -4.70
CA ARG A 89 -16.20 4.87 -4.53
C ARG A 89 -16.35 4.16 -3.19
N GLU A 90 -16.20 2.84 -3.20
CA GLU A 90 -16.02 2.08 -1.96
C GLU A 90 -14.58 2.32 -1.46
N ILE A 91 -14.43 3.16 -0.43
CA ILE A 91 -13.12 3.53 0.13
C ILE A 91 -12.90 2.90 1.50
N VAL A 92 -11.82 2.14 1.62
CA VAL A 92 -11.32 1.61 2.89
C VAL A 92 -10.09 2.40 3.32
N GLY A 93 -10.15 3.05 4.49
CA GLY A 93 -9.03 3.76 5.09
C GLY A 93 -8.20 2.88 6.02
N ILE A 94 -6.88 2.85 5.83
CA ILE A 94 -5.95 2.03 6.59
C ILE A 94 -4.86 2.93 7.16
N TYR A 95 -4.82 3.02 8.48
CA TYR A 95 -3.76 3.75 9.17
C TYR A 95 -2.53 2.85 9.36
N VAL A 96 -1.37 3.32 8.92
CA VAL A 96 -0.12 2.56 8.98
C VAL A 96 0.94 3.32 9.75
N THR A 97 1.68 2.58 10.58
CA THR A 97 2.88 3.08 11.28
C THR A 97 3.98 2.02 11.17
N PRO A 98 5.25 2.37 11.40
CA PRO A 98 6.35 1.40 11.38
C PRO A 98 6.08 0.18 12.26
N THR A 99 5.46 0.38 13.43
CA THR A 99 5.10 -0.69 14.35
C THR A 99 4.03 -1.63 13.77
N ARG A 100 3.06 -1.11 13.03
CA ARG A 100 2.05 -1.95 12.34
C ARG A 100 2.68 -2.73 11.20
N ILE A 101 3.60 -2.14 10.43
CA ILE A 101 4.33 -2.86 9.37
C ILE A 101 5.19 -3.98 9.98
N ARG A 102 5.94 -3.71 11.06
CA ARG A 102 6.71 -4.74 11.77
C ARG A 102 5.85 -5.90 12.29
N ARG A 103 4.62 -5.63 12.74
CA ARG A 103 3.66 -6.70 13.09
C ARG A 103 3.22 -7.50 11.87
N MET A 104 3.12 -6.89 10.70
CA MET A 104 2.90 -7.60 9.43
C MET A 104 4.13 -8.43 9.01
N GLN A 105 5.36 -8.01 9.35
CA GLN A 105 6.61 -8.72 9.06
C GLN A 105 6.75 -10.04 9.83
N ARG A 106 6.21 -10.14 11.05
CA ARG A 106 6.20 -11.40 11.83
C ARG A 106 5.37 -12.52 11.19
N TYR A 107 4.65 -12.22 10.12
CA TYR A 107 3.98 -13.20 9.29
C TYR A 107 4.90 -13.56 8.11
N HIS A 108 5.68 -14.64 8.25
CA HIS A 108 6.45 -15.20 7.14
C HIS A 108 5.50 -15.98 6.23
N PRO A 109 5.33 -15.61 4.94
CA PRO A 109 4.68 -16.52 4.00
C PRO A 109 5.55 -17.80 3.91
N PRO A 110 4.93 -18.99 3.84
CA PRO A 110 5.67 -20.24 3.73
C PRO A 110 6.60 -20.20 2.52
N SER A 111 7.83 -20.68 2.69
CA SER A 111 8.79 -20.85 1.61
C SER A 111 8.19 -21.73 0.50
N PRO A 112 8.69 -21.64 -0.75
CA PRO A 112 8.24 -22.54 -1.82
C PRO A 112 8.38 -24.03 -1.46
N GLU A 113 9.31 -24.39 -0.59
CA GLU A 113 9.45 -25.77 -0.07
C GLU A 113 8.32 -26.14 0.91
N GLU A 114 7.83 -25.17 1.68
CA GLU A 114 6.73 -25.30 2.64
C GLU A 114 5.33 -25.25 1.98
N LEU A 115 5.26 -24.88 0.70
CA LEU A 115 4.01 -24.90 -0.08
C LEU A 115 3.62 -26.34 -0.49
N SER A 116 2.32 -26.65 -0.46
CA SER A 116 1.81 -27.90 -1.03
C SER A 116 2.12 -28.02 -2.53
N SER A 117 2.23 -29.24 -3.06
CA SER A 117 2.54 -29.50 -4.49
C SER A 117 1.58 -28.79 -5.47
N ARG A 118 0.32 -28.62 -5.06
CA ARG A 118 -0.70 -27.87 -5.83
C ARG A 118 -0.40 -26.36 -5.87
N MET A 119 0.07 -25.79 -4.76
CA MET A 119 0.43 -24.37 -4.66
C MET A 119 1.74 -24.08 -5.40
N ARG A 120 2.75 -24.96 -5.31
CA ARG A 120 4.00 -24.84 -6.09
C ARG A 120 3.76 -24.78 -7.59
N LYS A 121 2.93 -25.67 -8.14
CA LYS A 121 2.56 -25.66 -9.57
C LYS A 121 1.83 -24.36 -9.97
N LYS A 122 0.99 -23.80 -9.09
CA LYS A 122 0.31 -22.52 -9.32
C LYS A 122 1.30 -21.34 -9.31
N TYR A 123 2.26 -21.32 -8.39
CA TYR A 123 3.31 -20.30 -8.32
C TYR A 123 4.27 -20.34 -9.52
N ALA A 124 4.73 -21.53 -9.92
CA ALA A 124 5.66 -21.69 -11.05
C ALA A 124 5.05 -21.25 -12.39
N ARG A 125 3.79 -21.62 -12.65
CA ARG A 125 3.07 -21.19 -13.87
C ARG A 125 2.88 -19.67 -13.94
N ARG A 126 2.62 -19.02 -12.80
CA ARG A 126 2.45 -17.56 -12.71
C ARG A 126 3.76 -16.79 -12.89
N ARG A 127 4.87 -17.32 -12.37
CA ARG A 127 6.21 -16.73 -12.55
C ARG A 127 6.65 -16.76 -14.02
N MET A 128 6.36 -17.85 -14.74
CA MET A 128 6.66 -17.95 -16.18
C MET A 128 5.81 -17.01 -17.04
N ALA A 129 4.50 -16.86 -16.72
CA ALA A 129 3.62 -15.91 -17.42
C ALA A 129 4.06 -14.44 -17.27
N TYR A 130 4.62 -14.08 -16.11
CA TYR A 130 5.19 -12.75 -15.87
C TYR A 130 6.48 -12.54 -16.67
N ALA A 131 7.41 -13.50 -16.66
CA ALA A 131 8.64 -13.40 -17.43
C ALA A 131 8.37 -13.29 -18.95
N SER A 132 7.33 -13.96 -19.47
CA SER A 132 6.94 -13.84 -20.88
C SER A 132 6.28 -12.50 -21.24
N GLN A 133 5.61 -11.81 -20.30
CA GLN A 133 4.98 -10.52 -20.57
C GLN A 133 5.97 -9.36 -20.65
N TYR A 134 7.18 -9.52 -20.08
CA TYR A 134 8.22 -8.49 -20.05
C TYR A 134 9.49 -8.87 -20.80
N ALA A 135 9.51 -10.01 -21.51
CA ALA A 135 10.62 -10.45 -22.37
C ALA A 135 10.46 -10.05 -23.85
N SER A 136 9.54 -9.11 -24.16
CA SER A 136 9.29 -8.62 -25.53
C SER A 136 9.29 -7.09 -25.62
N ALA A 137 10.09 -6.43 -24.78
CA ALA A 137 10.43 -5.01 -24.89
C ALA A 137 11.88 -4.86 -25.35
#